data_AF-A0A412LKG6-F1
#
_entry.id   AF-A0A412LKG6-F1
#
_cell.length_a   1.000
_cell.length_b   1.000
_cell.length_c   1.000
_cell.angle_alpha   90.00
_cell.angle_beta   90.00
_cell.angle_gamma   90.00
#
_symmetry.space_group_name_H-M   'P 1'
#
loop_
_entity.id
_entity.type
_entity.pdbx_description
1 polymer ?
#
loop_
_entity_poly.entity_id
_entity_poly.type
_entity_poly.pdbx_seq_one_letter_code
_entity_poly.pdbx_strand_id
1 'polypeptide(L)' 'MTNWERYFGTPEAAMRMEVRMMRDGQRFYIAVSECNPYTKCAFESRTVRDFRSWGEYLDWLKAEYDDGTIRWEDE' A
#
# COMPACT_ATOMS: atom_id res chain seq x y z
N MET A 1 -8.56 -9.15 9.49
CA MET A 1 -8.86 -8.07 8.54
C MET A 1 -7.80 -8.15 7.46
N THR A 2 -8.16 -8.17 6.17
CA THR A 2 -7.19 -8.24 5.07
C THR A 2 -6.62 -6.87 4.71
N ASN A 3 -5.49 -6.82 4.00
CA ASN A 3 -4.96 -5.56 3.46
C ASN A 3 -6.01 -4.88 2.54
N TRP A 4 -6.78 -5.66 1.78
CA TRP A 4 -7.90 -5.14 1.00
C TRP A 4 -8.93 -4.42 1.87
N GLU A 5 -9.42 -5.06 2.93
CA GLU A 5 -10.43 -4.46 3.82
C GLU A 5 -9.91 -3.19 4.51
N ARG A 6 -8.61 -3.15 4.85
CA ARG A 6 -8.01 -2.00 5.54
C ARG A 6 -7.79 -0.79 4.64
N TYR A 7 -7.36 -1.01 3.39
CA TYR A 7 -6.96 0.06 2.47
C TYR A 7 -8.01 0.39 1.42
N PHE A 8 -8.83 -0.59 1.03
CA PHE A 8 -9.83 -0.48 -0.05
C PHE A 8 -11.25 -0.86 0.41
N GLY A 9 -11.45 -1.22 1.69
CA GLY A 9 -12.74 -1.67 2.21
C GLY A 9 -13.82 -0.58 2.31
N THR A 10 -13.43 0.70 2.28
CA THR A 10 -14.36 1.84 2.20
C THR A 10 -14.01 2.76 1.03
N PRO A 11 -15.00 3.45 0.44
CA PRO A 11 -14.73 4.39 -0.64
C PRO A 11 -13.76 5.49 -0.20
N GLU A 12 -13.91 6.01 1.02
CA GLU A 12 -13.01 7.02 1.58
C GLU A 12 -11.56 6.52 1.73
N ALA A 13 -11.35 5.26 2.11
CA ALA A 13 -10.01 4.67 2.19
C ALA A 13 -9.44 4.46 0.78
N ALA A 14 -10.23 3.92 -0.15
CA ALA A 14 -9.81 3.71 -1.53
C ALA A 14 -9.43 5.01 -2.24
N MET A 15 -10.14 6.13 -1.96
CA MET A 15 -9.80 7.45 -2.50
C MET A 15 -8.46 8.01 -1.99
N ARG A 16 -7.99 7.53 -0.84
CA ARG A 16 -6.67 7.87 -0.29
C ARG A 16 -5.58 6.94 -0.80
N MET A 17 -5.93 5.86 -1.49
CA MET A 17 -4.95 4.93 -2.04
C MET A 17 -4.61 5.28 -3.47
N GLU A 18 -3.31 5.33 -3.76
CA GLU A 18 -2.77 5.49 -5.10
C GLU A 18 -2.01 4.23 -5.48
N VAL A 19 -2.43 3.58 -6.57
CA VAL A 19 -1.75 2.41 -7.13
C VAL A 19 -1.13 2.82 -8.45
N ARG A 20 0.21 2.92 -8.50
CA ARG A 20 0.96 3.28 -9.69
C ARG A 20 1.65 2.05 -10.26
N MET A 21 1.41 1.78 -11.53
CA MET A 21 2.21 0.82 -12.29
C MET A 21 3.38 1.58 -12.93
N MET A 22 4.59 1.28 -12.48
CA MET A 22 5.80 1.88 -12.98
C MET A 22 6.63 0.85 -13.75
N ARG A 23 7.46 1.34 -14.67
CA ARG A 23 8.36 0.53 -15.47
C ARG A 23 9.76 1.09 -15.34
N ASP A 24 10.65 0.34 -14.73
CA ASP A 24 12.09 0.65 -14.72
C ASP A 24 12.77 -0.21 -15.78
N GLY A 25 12.98 0.39 -16.97
CA GLY A 25 13.54 -0.28 -18.14
C GLY A 25 12.72 -1.51 -18.59
N GLN A 26 13.19 -2.71 -18.24
CA GLN A 26 12.58 -3.98 -18.65
C GLN A 26 11.59 -4.56 -17.62
N ARG A 27 11.58 -4.05 -16.37
CA ARG A 27 10.76 -4.60 -15.29
C ARG A 27 9.62 -3.66 -14.94
N PHE A 28 8.43 -4.22 -14.75
CA PHE A 28 7.29 -3.52 -14.21
C PHE A 28 7.24 -3.74 -12.69
N TYR A 29 6.79 -2.73 -11.97
CA TYR A 29 6.48 -2.84 -10.55
C TYR A 29 5.23 -2.02 -10.23
N ILE A 30 4.52 -2.45 -9.20
CA ILE A 30 3.28 -1.83 -8.73
C ILE A 30 3.63 -1.18 -7.40
N ALA A 31 3.53 0.14 -7.33
CA ALA A 31 3.73 0.90 -6.10
C ALA A 31 2.36 1.29 -5.54
N VAL A 32 2.10 0.92 -4.30
CA VAL A 32 0.91 1.30 -3.55
C VAL A 32 1.31 2.37 -2.55
N SER A 33 0.68 3.53 -2.60
CA SER A 33 0.95 4.67 -1.72
C SER A 33 -0.34 5.19 -1.11
N GLU A 34 -0.28 5.61 0.15
CA GLU A 34 -1.36 6.32 0.81
C GLU A 34 -1.14 7.83 0.60
N CYS A 35 -2.09 8.47 -0.06
CA CYS A 35 -2.14 9.91 -0.30
C CYS A 35 -2.98 10.55 0.79
N ASN A 36 -2.37 11.49 1.53
CA ASN A 36 -3.08 12.23 2.56
C ASN A 36 -3.70 13.50 1.95
N PRO A 37 -5.04 13.59 1.80
CA PRO A 37 -5.68 14.69 1.08
C PRO A 37 -5.60 16.04 1.82
N TYR A 38 -5.09 16.05 3.05
CA TYR A 38 -5.05 17.23 3.92
C TYR A 38 -3.76 18.06 3.79
N THR A 39 -2.70 17.58 3.14
CA THR A 39 -1.45 18.32 2.97
C THR A 39 -1.45 19.11 1.65
N LYS A 40 -1.94 20.36 1.71
CA LYS A 40 -2.12 21.29 0.56
C LYS A 40 -0.85 21.68 -0.23
N CYS A 41 0.37 21.29 0.16
CA CYS A 41 1.61 21.77 -0.47
C CYS A 41 2.75 20.76 -0.60
N ALA A 42 2.61 19.56 -0.06
CA ALA A 42 3.51 18.45 -0.34
C ALA A 42 2.63 17.21 -0.51
N PHE A 43 2.71 16.55 -1.66
CA PHE A 43 2.22 15.20 -1.82
C PHE A 43 3.04 14.29 -0.89
N GLU A 44 2.75 14.30 0.41
CA GLU A 44 3.21 13.27 1.34
C GLU A 44 2.44 12.00 1.00
N SER A 45 2.91 11.36 -0.06
CA SER A 45 2.50 10.05 -0.49
C SER A 45 3.39 9.06 0.25
N ARG A 46 2.84 8.41 1.27
CA ARG A 46 3.56 7.37 2.01
C ARG A 46 3.49 6.10 1.19
N THR A 47 4.63 5.64 0.68
CA THR A 47 4.71 4.31 0.06
C THR A 47 4.36 3.26 1.09
N VAL A 48 3.28 2.51 0.83
CA VAL A 48 2.83 1.40 1.66
C VAL A 48 3.64 0.15 1.30
N ARG A 49 3.74 -0.15 0.00
CA ARG A 49 4.48 -1.31 -0.50
C ARG A 49 4.74 -1.22 -2.01
N ASP A 50 5.82 -1.83 -2.47
CA ASP A 50 6.07 -2.11 -3.88
C ASP A 50 5.98 -3.61 -4.18
N PHE A 51 5.54 -3.95 -5.39
CA PHE A 51 5.40 -5.33 -5.87
C PHE A 51 6.04 -5.47 -7.23
N ARG A 52 6.70 -6.60 -7.50
CA ARG A 52 7.36 -6.86 -8.78
C ARG A 52 6.47 -7.61 -9.76
N SER A 53 5.30 -8.08 -9.31
CA SER A 53 4.34 -8.82 -10.11
C SER A 53 2.91 -8.57 -9.65
N TRP A 54 1.96 -8.70 -10.60
CA TRP A 54 0.53 -8.61 -10.31
C TRP A 54 0.05 -9.70 -9.34
N GLY A 55 0.65 -10.90 -9.43
CA GLY A 55 0.38 -12.00 -8.50
C GLY A 55 0.73 -11.65 -7.06
N GLU A 56 1.89 -11.03 -6.82
CA GLU A 56 2.32 -10.60 -5.49
C GLU A 56 1.41 -9.51 -4.91
N TYR A 57 0.95 -8.59 -5.75
CA TYR A 57 -0.02 -7.57 -5.34
C TYR A 57 -1.37 -8.17 -4.92
N LEU A 58 -1.91 -9.11 -5.71
CA LEU A 58 -3.16 -9.78 -5.39
C LEU A 58 -3.06 -10.69 -4.15
N ASP A 59 -1.91 -11.34 -3.97
CA ASP A 59 -1.63 -12.15 -2.78
C ASP A 59 -1.57 -11.27 -1.53
N TRP A 60 -0.86 -10.14 -1.60
CA TRP A 60 -0.82 -9.16 -0.51
C TRP A 60 -2.20 -8.60 -0.17
N LEU A 61 -3.03 -8.28 -1.16
CA LEU A 61 -4.39 -7.80 -0.90
C LEU A 61 -5.23 -8.79 -0.10
N LYS A 62 -5.03 -10.09 -0.33
CA LYS A 62 -5.72 -11.19 0.37
C LYS A 62 -5.06 -11.58 1.69
N ALA A 63 -3.78 -11.24 1.86
CA ALA A 63 -3.08 -11.50 3.09
C ALA A 63 -3.73 -10.75 4.26
N GLU A 64 -3.60 -11.34 5.45
CA GLU A 64 -4.00 -10.69 6.68
C GLU A 64 -3.23 -9.37 6.85
N TYR A 65 -3.95 -8.33 7.26
CA TYR A 65 -3.37 -7.04 7.59
C TYR A 65 -2.57 -7.20 8.88
N ASP A 66 -1.26 -7.16 8.74
CA ASP A 66 -0.34 -6.98 9.85
C ASP A 66 -0.08 -5.47 9.98
N ASP A 67 -0.46 -4.88 11.11
CA ASP A 67 -0.23 -3.46 11.42
C ASP A 67 1.27 -3.15 11.64
N GLY A 68 2.14 -4.16 11.58
CA GLY A 68 3.56 -3.98 11.84
C GLY A 68 3.81 -3.57 13.29
N THR A 69 2.95 -3.98 14.23
CA THR A 69 3.29 -3.94 15.65
C THR A 69 4.47 -4.90 15.84
N ILE A 70 5.68 -4.37 15.67
CA ILE A 70 6.91 -5.01 16.08
C ILE A 70 6.75 -5.22 17.58
N ARG A 71 6.41 -6.46 17.97
CA ARG A 71 6.58 -6.90 19.36
C ARG A 71 8.08 -6.95 19.58
N TRP A 72 8.65 -5.85 20.07
CA TRP A 72 9.95 -5.91 20.70
C TRP A 72 9.76 -6.81 21.92
N GLU A 73 10.25 -8.06 21.84
CA GLU A 73 10.56 -8.81 23.04
C GLU A 73 11.66 -8.01 23.75
N ASP A 74 11.29 -7.38 24.87
CA ASP A 74 12.21 -6.75 25.82
C ASP A 74 13.09 -7.87 26.40
N GLU A 75 14.35 -7.95 25.98
CA GLU A 75 15.41 -8.75 26.64
C GLU A 75 16.55 -7.83 27.10
#